data_AF-A0A1J3HA53-F1
#
_entry.id   AF-A0A1J3HA53-F1
#
_cell.length_a   1.000
_cell.length_b   1.000
_cell.length_c   1.000
_cell.angle_alpha   90.00
_cell.angle_beta   90.00
_cell.angle_gamma   90.00
#
_symmetry.space_group_name_H-M   'P 1'
#
loop_
_entity.id
_entity.type
_entity.pdbx_description
1 polymer ?
#
loop_
_entity_poly.entity_id
_entity_poly.type
_entity_poly.pdbx_seq_one_letter_code
_entity_poly.pdbx_strand_id
1 'polypeptide(L)'
;MVKAVVGEDTRLTSAEDRLSQSAIPAEVGLVIGKLSSALDRGFVFDLIPTPSNDDGNPACSVLETRDDKKKPSKPKSQSSESSSLSIDSDWVAEHARQVSRMLLGGVKVVGIYVWASESAFKNSTMILCQAIKGVTDAIRHLDPGLDEALLIHICYSPRRWNCRTCLLNSSIISSSLRPCDFKLGRVLSSLQRFKCSYSFNFRLPIYSGGKSAARTFTEILRQELVIHAEELESANAMIDGDLVHNDEPCNTEGDHEIELLCPFMKASRADVSAAKNVTGLLLFGGSIFSYAYLNAKEPVSQAIADIKADITRSMQSRLDIICDEAQDLNPADVGDNEEAEMSKTHISKLIFNSSTKACHLRLPRRVLVPWLAGTYLCDYLQPFETLEVVKERCVEFMSMEHSSLDASKISEVETETSLSVAESSMWDVISSASSASGYGLEGNVERTSREDGSKRTGNTSDASNVPILVAVFVLLLSVILGFILYQWD
;
A
#
# COMPACT_ATOMS: atom_id res chain seq x y z
N MET A 1 -5.38 -20.44 -12.81
CA MET A 1 -6.06 -21.04 -11.66
C MET A 1 -5.11 -21.94 -10.93
N VAL A 2 -4.73 -21.51 -9.73
CA VAL A 2 -3.91 -22.34 -8.85
C VAL A 2 -4.55 -23.71 -8.68
N LYS A 3 -3.79 -24.77 -8.98
CA LYS A 3 -4.30 -26.15 -8.93
C LYS A 3 -4.18 -26.78 -7.56
N ALA A 4 -3.17 -26.36 -6.80
CA ALA A 4 -2.88 -26.86 -5.46
C ALA A 4 -2.66 -25.71 -4.49
N VAL A 5 -3.18 -25.86 -3.28
CA VAL A 5 -3.04 -24.92 -2.17
C VAL A 5 -2.37 -25.64 -1.00
N VAL A 6 -1.34 -25.01 -0.44
CA VAL A 6 -0.66 -25.47 0.77
C VAL A 6 -0.95 -24.49 1.89
N GLY A 7 -1.62 -24.97 2.94
CA GLY A 7 -1.87 -24.17 4.13
C GLY A 7 -0.83 -24.42 5.21
N GLU A 8 -0.49 -23.39 5.98
CA GLU A 8 0.41 -23.48 7.12
C GLU A 8 -0.19 -24.39 8.20
N ASP A 9 0.42 -25.56 8.36
CA ASP A 9 -0.05 -26.66 9.20
C ASP A 9 -0.35 -26.19 10.63
N THR A 10 0.63 -25.54 11.26
CA THR A 10 0.52 -25.12 12.66
C THR A 10 -0.62 -24.14 12.92
N ARG A 11 -0.83 -23.19 11.99
CA ARG A 11 -1.86 -22.15 12.11
C ARG A 11 -3.25 -22.69 11.81
N LEU A 12 -3.40 -23.45 10.74
CA LEU A 12 -4.70 -23.95 10.32
C LEU A 12 -5.22 -25.03 11.25
N THR A 13 -4.36 -25.91 11.77
CA THR A 13 -4.76 -26.87 12.82
C THR A 13 -5.21 -26.14 14.08
N SER A 14 -4.48 -25.10 14.52
CA SER A 14 -4.89 -24.28 15.67
C SER A 14 -6.24 -23.59 15.43
N ALA A 15 -6.51 -23.11 14.22
CA ALA A 15 -7.79 -22.50 13.86
C ALA A 15 -8.94 -23.52 13.89
N GLU A 16 -8.73 -24.72 13.34
CA GLU A 16 -9.72 -25.81 13.39
C GLU A 16 -10.00 -26.27 14.83
N ASP A 17 -8.98 -26.35 15.68
CA ASP A 17 -9.15 -26.71 17.09
C ASP A 17 -9.95 -25.65 17.85
N ARG A 18 -9.65 -24.36 17.63
CA ARG A 18 -10.43 -23.24 18.19
C ARG A 18 -11.90 -23.31 17.77
N LEU A 19 -12.17 -23.47 16.47
CA LEU A 19 -13.51 -23.57 15.90
C LEU A 19 -14.29 -24.78 16.42
N SER A 20 -13.58 -25.90 16.61
CA SER A 20 -14.16 -27.13 17.14
C SER A 20 -14.59 -27.01 18.60
N GLN A 21 -13.93 -26.14 19.37
CA GLN A 21 -14.20 -25.92 20.79
C GLN A 21 -15.17 -24.76 21.04
N SER A 22 -15.32 -23.84 20.08
CA SER A 22 -16.06 -22.58 20.28
C SER A 22 -17.58 -22.71 20.34
N ALA A 23 -18.15 -23.88 20.07
CA ALA A 23 -19.60 -24.12 19.96
C ALA A 23 -20.34 -23.19 18.97
N ILE A 24 -19.59 -22.49 18.10
CA ILE A 24 -20.14 -21.55 17.12
C ILE A 24 -20.75 -22.35 15.94
N PRO A 25 -22.02 -22.09 15.56
CA PRO A 25 -22.71 -22.85 14.51
C PRO A 25 -22.20 -22.53 13.09
N ALA A 26 -21.75 -21.28 12.86
CA ALA A 26 -21.06 -20.87 11.65
C ALA A 26 -20.14 -19.65 11.89
N GLU A 27 -19.01 -19.60 11.20
CA GLU A 27 -18.06 -18.47 11.21
C GLU A 27 -17.63 -18.17 9.78
N VAL A 28 -17.39 -16.90 9.46
CA VAL A 28 -16.77 -16.46 8.19
C VAL A 28 -15.57 -15.60 8.51
N GLY A 29 -14.55 -15.67 7.67
CA GLY A 29 -13.37 -14.83 7.80
C GLY A 29 -12.53 -14.80 6.54
N LEU A 30 -11.37 -14.16 6.63
CA LEU A 30 -10.45 -13.93 5.54
C LEU A 30 -9.38 -15.02 5.48
N VAL A 31 -8.93 -15.33 4.27
CA VAL A 31 -7.80 -16.21 4.00
C VAL A 31 -6.60 -15.33 3.65
N ILE A 32 -5.57 -15.35 4.50
CA ILE A 32 -4.34 -14.58 4.28
C ILE A 32 -3.29 -15.50 3.67
N GLY A 33 -2.68 -15.07 2.57
CA GLY A 33 -1.81 -15.94 1.79
C GLY A 33 -1.18 -15.28 0.59
N LYS A 34 -0.69 -16.11 -0.32
CA LYS A 34 -0.15 -15.74 -1.62
C LYS A 34 -0.62 -16.72 -2.69
N LEU A 35 -1.08 -16.21 -3.82
CA LEU A 35 -1.31 -17.01 -5.03
C LEU A 35 -0.14 -16.79 -5.98
N SER A 36 0.63 -17.85 -6.24
CA SER A 36 1.81 -17.81 -7.09
C SER A 36 1.48 -18.35 -8.48
N SER A 37 1.43 -17.46 -9.46
CA SER A 37 1.28 -17.84 -10.87
C SER A 37 2.49 -18.61 -11.39
N ALA A 38 3.69 -18.27 -10.91
CA ALA A 38 4.94 -18.93 -11.31
C ALA A 38 4.98 -20.41 -10.88
N LEU A 39 4.42 -20.72 -9.71
CA LEU A 39 4.41 -22.08 -9.16
C LEU A 39 3.11 -22.84 -9.41
N ASP A 40 2.10 -22.19 -10.00
CA ASP A 40 0.71 -22.70 -10.12
C ASP A 40 0.15 -23.20 -8.77
N ARG A 41 0.51 -22.49 -7.69
CA ARG A 41 0.23 -22.88 -6.30
C ARG A 41 -0.22 -21.71 -5.45
N GLY A 42 -1.19 -21.97 -4.57
CA GLY A 42 -1.56 -21.07 -3.49
C GLY A 42 -0.89 -21.47 -2.18
N PHE A 43 -0.62 -20.47 -1.36
CA PHE A 43 -0.02 -20.59 -0.04
C PHE A 43 -0.92 -19.88 0.95
N VAL A 44 -1.41 -20.57 1.98
CA VAL A 44 -2.26 -19.96 3.03
C VAL A 44 -1.44 -19.89 4.31
N PHE A 45 -1.30 -18.68 4.84
CA PHE A 45 -0.48 -18.39 6.01
C PHE A 45 -1.33 -18.34 7.28
N ASP A 46 -2.53 -17.76 7.22
CA ASP A 46 -3.42 -17.66 8.37
C ASP A 46 -4.89 -17.55 7.95
N LEU A 47 -5.78 -17.85 8.91
CA LEU A 47 -7.23 -17.66 8.80
C LEU A 47 -7.68 -16.66 9.86
N ILE A 48 -8.26 -15.54 9.42
CA ILE A 48 -8.60 -14.43 10.31
C ILE A 48 -10.13 -14.29 10.37
N PRO A 49 -10.79 -14.59 11.51
CA PRO A 49 -12.22 -14.44 11.63
C PRO A 49 -12.64 -13.00 11.45
N THR A 50 -13.77 -12.77 10.77
CA THR A 50 -14.34 -11.44 10.69
C THR A 50 -14.88 -11.03 12.07
N PRO A 51 -14.50 -9.85 12.60
CA PRO A 51 -14.98 -9.39 13.90
C PRO A 51 -16.50 -9.19 13.88
N SER A 52 -17.11 -9.11 15.07
CA SER A 52 -18.52 -8.72 15.18
C SER A 52 -18.73 -7.35 14.57
N ASN A 53 -19.91 -7.12 14.00
CA ASN A 53 -20.27 -5.81 13.48
C ASN A 53 -20.51 -4.79 14.60
N ASP A 54 -20.77 -3.53 14.24
CA ASP A 54 -20.99 -2.43 15.19
C ASP A 54 -22.14 -2.69 16.18
N ASP A 55 -23.13 -3.51 15.78
CA ASP A 55 -24.25 -3.94 16.63
C ASP A 55 -23.89 -5.12 17.55
N GLY A 56 -22.66 -5.63 17.49
CA GLY A 56 -22.17 -6.80 18.22
C GLY A 56 -22.62 -8.15 17.63
N ASN A 57 -23.24 -8.15 16.44
CA ASN A 57 -23.71 -9.36 15.78
C ASN A 57 -22.59 -10.05 14.98
N PRO A 58 -22.60 -11.39 14.86
CA PRO A 58 -21.61 -12.10 14.06
C PRO A 58 -21.83 -11.87 12.56
N ALA A 59 -20.74 -11.78 11.80
CA ALA A 59 -20.77 -11.62 10.34
C ALA A 59 -21.39 -12.81 9.58
N CYS A 60 -21.50 -13.97 10.24
CA CYS A 60 -22.10 -15.18 9.69
C CYS A 60 -22.99 -15.86 10.72
N SER A 61 -24.16 -16.32 10.28
CA SER A 61 -25.10 -17.07 11.11
C SER A 61 -25.83 -18.13 10.29
N VAL A 62 -26.37 -19.14 10.97
CA VAL A 62 -27.14 -20.21 10.34
C VAL A 62 -28.63 -19.87 10.42
N LEU A 63 -29.28 -19.82 9.26
CA LEU A 63 -30.71 -19.72 9.12
C LEU A 63 -31.32 -21.12 9.11
N GLU A 64 -32.20 -21.38 10.08
CA GLU A 64 -33.06 -22.55 10.08
C GLU A 64 -34.41 -22.18 9.45
N THR A 65 -34.75 -22.78 8.32
CA THR A 65 -36.12 -22.72 7.82
C THR A 65 -37.00 -23.67 8.65
N ARG A 66 -37.77 -23.12 9.59
CA ARG A 66 -38.85 -23.88 10.24
C ARG A 66 -40.07 -23.90 9.32
N ASP A 67 -40.44 -25.08 8.85
CA ASP A 67 -41.72 -25.30 8.17
C ASP A 67 -42.87 -25.14 9.19
N ASP A 68 -43.40 -23.93 9.33
CA ASP A 68 -44.60 -23.64 10.14
C ASP A 68 -45.90 -24.12 9.46
N LYS A 69 -45.93 -25.41 9.09
CA LYS A 69 -47.16 -26.11 8.68
C LYS A 69 -47.25 -27.49 9.34
N LYS A 70 -47.47 -27.51 10.67
CA LYS A 70 -47.96 -28.72 11.34
C LYS A 70 -49.46 -28.92 11.07
N LYS A 71 -49.78 -29.86 10.17
CA LYS A 71 -50.92 -30.79 10.35
C LYS A 71 -50.40 -32.07 11.01
N PRO A 72 -51.10 -32.69 11.96
CA PRO A 72 -50.59 -33.86 12.67
C PRO A 72 -50.89 -35.13 11.88
N SER A 73 -49.87 -35.91 11.48
CA SER A 73 -49.95 -37.38 11.44
C SER A 73 -48.63 -38.10 11.13
N LYS A 74 -48.26 -38.97 12.09
CA LYS A 74 -47.38 -40.16 12.07
C LYS A 74 -45.85 -40.03 11.92
N PRO A 75 -45.07 -40.79 12.73
CA PRO A 75 -43.62 -40.67 12.80
C PRO A 75 -42.95 -41.56 11.74
N LYS A 76 -42.14 -40.95 10.88
CA LYS A 76 -41.08 -41.61 10.11
C LYS A 76 -39.93 -40.63 9.89
N SER A 77 -38.81 -40.94 10.53
CA SER A 77 -37.40 -40.61 10.25
C SER A 77 -37.06 -39.37 9.39
N GLN A 78 -36.25 -38.50 10.01
CA GLN A 78 -35.38 -37.45 9.44
C GLN A 78 -36.10 -36.29 8.73
N SER A 79 -36.45 -35.26 9.51
CA SER A 79 -36.54 -33.90 9.00
C SER A 79 -35.16 -33.49 8.48
N SER A 80 -35.03 -33.34 7.18
CA SER A 80 -33.92 -32.61 6.57
C SER A 80 -34.07 -31.14 7.00
N GLU A 81 -33.42 -30.75 8.09
CA GLU A 81 -33.28 -29.34 8.44
C GLU A 81 -32.50 -28.66 7.31
N SER A 82 -33.19 -27.91 6.44
CA SER A 82 -32.55 -27.08 5.43
C SER A 82 -31.93 -25.86 6.10
N SER A 83 -30.75 -26.07 6.69
CA SER A 83 -29.90 -25.00 7.18
C SER A 83 -29.28 -24.25 6.00
N SER A 84 -29.31 -22.92 5.99
CA SER A 84 -28.52 -22.08 5.10
C SER A 84 -27.71 -21.06 5.91
N LEU A 85 -26.70 -20.46 5.32
CA LEU A 85 -25.91 -19.38 5.90
C LEU A 85 -26.47 -18.01 5.48
N SER A 86 -26.52 -17.08 6.42
CA SER A 86 -26.57 -15.63 6.19
C SER A 86 -25.20 -15.04 6.45
N ILE A 87 -24.68 -14.27 5.50
CA ILE A 87 -23.37 -13.61 5.58
C ILE A 87 -23.57 -12.13 5.29
N ASP A 88 -23.08 -11.27 6.18
CA ASP A 88 -22.96 -9.84 5.94
C ASP A 88 -21.78 -9.60 5.00
N SER A 89 -22.07 -9.51 3.69
CA SER A 89 -21.03 -9.39 2.67
C SER A 89 -20.32 -8.05 2.71
N ASP A 90 -21.02 -6.99 3.09
CA ASP A 90 -20.47 -5.64 3.16
C ASP A 90 -19.52 -5.52 4.36
N TRP A 91 -19.88 -6.10 5.51
CA TRP A 91 -19.00 -6.14 6.67
C TRP A 91 -17.73 -6.99 6.44
N VAL A 92 -17.86 -8.15 5.79
CA VAL A 92 -16.68 -8.98 5.42
C VAL A 92 -15.80 -8.25 4.39
N ALA A 93 -16.39 -7.49 3.47
CA ALA A 93 -15.66 -6.69 2.50
C ALA A 93 -14.91 -5.52 3.17
N GLU A 94 -15.53 -4.86 4.14
CA GLU A 94 -14.88 -3.81 4.93
C GLU A 94 -13.71 -4.37 5.76
N HIS A 95 -13.91 -5.51 6.41
CA HIS A 95 -12.82 -6.21 7.10
C HIS A 95 -11.66 -6.53 6.14
N ALA A 96 -11.94 -7.00 4.93
CA ALA A 96 -10.91 -7.26 3.93
C ALA A 96 -10.17 -6.00 3.48
N ARG A 97 -10.88 -4.87 3.37
CA ARG A 97 -10.28 -3.57 3.06
C ARG A 97 -9.29 -3.13 4.14
N GLN A 98 -9.66 -3.26 5.41
CA GLN A 98 -8.78 -2.92 6.54
C GLN A 98 -7.57 -3.84 6.61
N VAL A 99 -7.79 -5.16 6.59
CA VAL A 99 -6.70 -6.14 6.65
C VAL A 99 -5.75 -5.98 5.47
N SER A 100 -6.24 -5.72 4.25
CA SER A 100 -5.39 -5.53 3.08
C SER A 100 -4.42 -4.35 3.20
N ARG A 101 -4.74 -3.33 4.01
CA ARG A 101 -3.82 -2.21 4.33
C ARG A 101 -2.72 -2.62 5.29
N MET A 102 -2.97 -3.64 6.12
CA MET A 102 -2.04 -4.13 7.14
C MET A 102 -1.04 -5.16 6.61
N LEU A 103 -1.21 -5.65 5.38
CA LEU A 103 -0.33 -6.64 4.77
C LEU A 103 0.83 -6.00 4.01
N LEU A 104 1.98 -6.68 4.07
CA LEU A 104 3.21 -6.31 3.36
C LEU A 104 3.32 -7.06 2.02
N GLY A 105 4.35 -6.76 1.22
CA GLY A 105 4.60 -7.35 -0.09
C GLY A 105 4.59 -8.88 -0.07
N GLY A 106 3.95 -9.48 -1.07
CA GLY A 106 3.85 -10.94 -1.20
C GLY A 106 2.81 -11.59 -0.27
N VAL A 107 2.18 -10.83 0.63
CA VAL A 107 1.09 -11.32 1.49
C VAL A 107 -0.19 -10.56 1.17
N LYS A 108 -1.28 -11.29 0.93
CA LYS A 108 -2.55 -10.73 0.45
C LYS A 108 -3.75 -11.41 1.10
N VAL A 109 -4.89 -10.73 1.07
CA VAL A 109 -6.20 -11.38 1.27
C VAL A 109 -6.51 -12.14 -0.02
N VAL A 110 -6.37 -13.47 0.02
CA VAL A 110 -6.52 -14.33 -1.16
C VAL A 110 -7.91 -14.97 -1.26
N GLY A 111 -8.81 -14.70 -0.32
CA GLY A 111 -10.15 -15.28 -0.32
C GLY A 111 -10.84 -15.23 1.04
N ILE A 112 -11.89 -16.06 1.18
CA ILE A 112 -12.63 -16.23 2.43
C ILE A 112 -12.63 -17.69 2.89
N TYR A 113 -12.74 -17.90 4.20
CA TYR A 113 -13.05 -19.20 4.76
C TYR A 113 -14.42 -19.19 5.43
N VAL A 114 -15.00 -20.38 5.55
CA VAL A 114 -16.26 -20.59 6.24
C VAL A 114 -16.20 -21.86 7.08
N TRP A 115 -16.55 -21.73 8.36
CA TRP A 115 -16.86 -22.84 9.25
C TRP A 115 -18.36 -23.07 9.22
N ALA A 116 -18.81 -24.24 8.76
CA ALA A 116 -20.23 -24.55 8.62
C ALA A 116 -20.47 -26.06 8.41
N SER A 117 -21.70 -26.52 8.60
CA SER A 117 -22.10 -27.88 8.19
C SER A 117 -22.06 -28.04 6.67
N GLU A 118 -21.92 -29.28 6.21
CA GLU A 118 -21.96 -29.62 4.78
C GLU A 118 -23.27 -29.16 4.10
N SER A 119 -24.41 -29.25 4.80
CA SER A 119 -25.71 -28.82 4.29
C SER A 119 -25.81 -27.31 4.15
N ALA A 120 -25.42 -26.56 5.18
CA ALA A 120 -25.43 -25.10 5.16
C ALA A 120 -24.52 -24.53 4.06
N PHE A 121 -23.32 -25.10 3.91
CA PHE A 121 -22.39 -24.70 2.86
C PHE A 121 -22.97 -24.90 1.45
N LYS A 122 -23.55 -26.08 1.16
CA LYS A 122 -24.14 -26.39 -0.15
C LYS A 122 -25.31 -25.46 -0.48
N ASN A 123 -26.16 -25.19 0.50
CA ASN A 123 -27.34 -24.34 0.34
C ASN A 123 -26.99 -22.85 0.18
N SER A 124 -25.79 -22.42 0.57
CA SER A 124 -25.37 -21.00 0.54
C SER A 124 -24.27 -20.68 -0.47
N THR A 125 -24.07 -21.54 -1.49
CA THR A 125 -23.03 -21.33 -2.52
C THR A 125 -23.12 -19.93 -3.17
N MET A 126 -24.32 -19.43 -3.47
CA MET A 126 -24.47 -18.11 -4.09
C MET A 126 -24.11 -16.95 -3.16
N ILE A 127 -24.47 -17.04 -1.87
CA ILE A 127 -24.14 -16.04 -0.85
C ILE A 127 -22.62 -15.99 -0.65
N LEU A 128 -21.96 -17.15 -0.63
CA LEU A 128 -20.50 -17.23 -0.55
C LEU A 128 -19.81 -16.61 -1.77
N CYS A 129 -20.34 -16.84 -2.98
CA CYS A 129 -19.84 -16.18 -4.19
C CYS A 129 -20.01 -14.66 -4.13
N GLN A 130 -21.11 -14.17 -3.56
CA GLN A 130 -21.35 -12.73 -3.37
C GLN A 130 -20.39 -12.13 -2.35
N ALA A 131 -20.16 -12.82 -1.23
CA ALA A 131 -19.17 -12.39 -0.23
C ALA A 131 -17.75 -12.33 -0.82
N ILE A 132 -17.34 -13.33 -1.61
CA ILE A 132 -16.06 -13.31 -2.34
C ILE A 132 -16.01 -12.10 -3.27
N LYS A 133 -17.08 -11.84 -4.03
CA LYS A 133 -17.13 -10.68 -4.92
C LYS A 133 -16.98 -9.37 -4.15
N GLY A 134 -17.70 -9.21 -3.03
CA GLY A 134 -17.62 -8.03 -2.18
C GLY A 134 -16.20 -7.80 -1.66
N VAL A 135 -15.57 -8.85 -1.12
CA VAL A 135 -14.17 -8.82 -0.68
C VAL A 135 -13.22 -8.42 -1.80
N THR A 136 -13.32 -9.06 -2.97
CA THR A 136 -12.49 -8.73 -4.14
C THR A 136 -12.69 -7.30 -4.59
N ASP A 137 -13.93 -6.84 -4.70
CA ASP A 137 -14.23 -5.50 -5.19
C ASP A 137 -13.75 -4.41 -4.21
N ALA A 138 -13.80 -4.68 -2.90
CA ALA A 138 -13.30 -3.78 -1.86
C ALA A 138 -11.77 -3.62 -1.83
N ILE A 139 -11.02 -4.59 -2.36
CA ILE A 139 -9.55 -4.58 -2.35
C ILE A 139 -8.93 -4.39 -3.74
N ARG A 140 -9.76 -4.33 -4.80
CA ARG A 140 -9.31 -4.26 -6.21
C ARG A 140 -8.41 -3.06 -6.50
N HIS A 141 -8.64 -1.93 -5.85
CA HIS A 141 -7.79 -0.74 -6.04
C HIS A 141 -6.41 -0.89 -5.40
N LEU A 142 -6.29 -1.69 -4.34
CA LEU A 142 -5.03 -2.04 -3.67
C LEU A 142 -4.33 -3.24 -4.32
N ASP A 143 -5.08 -4.10 -5.03
CA ASP A 143 -4.55 -5.23 -5.78
C ASP A 143 -5.23 -5.39 -7.15
N PRO A 144 -4.82 -4.58 -8.15
CA PRO A 144 -5.44 -4.61 -9.48
C PRO A 144 -5.28 -5.94 -10.23
N GLY A 145 -4.28 -6.76 -9.85
CA GLY A 145 -3.99 -8.07 -10.47
C GLY A 145 -4.75 -9.25 -9.85
N LEU A 146 -5.74 -9.00 -8.99
CA LEU A 146 -6.51 -10.04 -8.33
C LEU A 146 -7.55 -10.66 -9.27
N ASP A 147 -7.18 -11.74 -9.94
CA ASP A 147 -8.04 -12.48 -10.89
C ASP A 147 -8.67 -13.75 -10.29
N GLU A 148 -8.16 -14.20 -9.15
CA GLU A 148 -8.57 -15.45 -8.50
C GLU A 148 -8.72 -15.27 -6.99
N ALA A 149 -9.69 -15.96 -6.40
CA ALA A 149 -9.90 -16.01 -4.96
C ALA A 149 -10.09 -17.45 -4.46
N LEU A 150 -9.74 -17.72 -3.21
CA LEU A 150 -9.95 -18.98 -2.53
C LEU A 150 -11.24 -18.96 -1.70
N LEU A 151 -11.91 -20.11 -1.65
CA LEU A 151 -13.00 -20.42 -0.74
C LEU A 151 -12.61 -21.69 0.03
N ILE A 152 -12.31 -21.51 1.31
CA ILE A 152 -11.97 -22.64 2.19
C ILE A 152 -13.19 -22.97 3.05
N HIS A 153 -13.69 -24.19 2.96
CA HIS A 153 -14.75 -24.70 3.81
C HIS A 153 -14.17 -25.66 4.83
N ILE A 154 -14.34 -25.32 6.10
CA ILE A 154 -14.02 -26.17 7.24
C ILE A 154 -15.34 -26.77 7.73
N CYS A 155 -15.60 -28.00 7.32
CA CYS A 155 -16.81 -28.73 7.68
C CYS A 155 -16.64 -29.36 9.07
N TYR A 156 -17.67 -29.32 9.92
CA TYR A 156 -17.67 -30.03 11.21
C TYR A 156 -18.48 -31.33 11.21
N SER A 157 -19.22 -31.65 10.15
CA SER A 157 -20.07 -32.85 10.06
C SER A 157 -20.14 -33.40 8.63
N PRO A 158 -19.24 -34.32 8.23
CA PRO A 158 -18.06 -34.80 8.96
C PRO A 158 -16.91 -33.77 8.95
N ARG A 159 -15.99 -33.87 9.92
CA ARG A 159 -14.85 -32.96 10.02
C ARG A 159 -13.91 -33.06 8.82
N ARG A 160 -13.89 -32.05 7.93
CA ARG A 160 -13.14 -32.06 6.67
C ARG A 160 -12.83 -30.65 6.16
N TRP A 161 -11.69 -30.52 5.49
CA TRP A 161 -11.31 -29.33 4.74
C TRP A 161 -11.66 -29.50 3.27
N ASN A 162 -12.25 -28.46 2.67
CA ASN A 162 -12.44 -28.35 1.23
C ASN A 162 -11.93 -27.00 0.76
N CYS A 163 -11.17 -26.99 -0.35
CA CYS A 163 -10.76 -25.76 -1.02
C CYS A 163 -11.43 -25.67 -2.38
N ARG A 164 -11.92 -24.48 -2.72
CA ARG A 164 -12.32 -24.14 -4.08
C ARG A 164 -11.64 -22.84 -4.50
N THR A 165 -11.26 -22.75 -5.76
CA THR A 165 -10.77 -21.53 -6.38
C THR A 165 -11.89 -20.92 -7.21
N CYS A 166 -12.09 -19.62 -7.08
CA CYS A 166 -13.08 -18.81 -7.78
C CYS A 166 -12.36 -17.91 -8.79
N LEU A 167 -12.79 -17.92 -10.05
CA LEU A 167 -12.38 -16.92 -11.03
C LEU A 167 -13.19 -15.64 -10.86
N LEU A 168 -12.50 -14.51 -10.80
CA LEU A 168 -13.07 -13.19 -10.55
C LEU A 168 -13.36 -12.49 -11.88
N ASN A 169 -14.39 -12.97 -12.58
CA ASN A 169 -14.94 -12.26 -13.74
C ASN A 169 -16.06 -11.29 -13.30
N SER A 170 -16.56 -10.46 -14.21
CA SER A 170 -17.58 -9.44 -13.90
C SER A 170 -18.90 -10.04 -13.34
N SER A 171 -19.15 -11.34 -13.51
CA SER A 171 -20.35 -12.04 -13.05
C SER A 171 -19.99 -13.40 -12.42
N ILE A 172 -19.72 -13.40 -11.11
CA ILE A 172 -19.49 -14.64 -10.36
C ILE A 172 -20.79 -15.44 -10.30
N ILE A 173 -20.75 -16.65 -10.86
CA ILE A 173 -21.84 -17.63 -10.82
C ILE A 173 -21.40 -18.86 -10.01
N SER A 174 -22.34 -19.68 -9.55
CA SER A 174 -22.03 -20.88 -8.75
C SER A 174 -21.07 -21.86 -9.45
N SER A 175 -21.03 -21.88 -10.79
CA SER A 175 -20.12 -22.70 -11.58
C SER A 175 -18.70 -22.12 -11.72
N SER A 176 -18.45 -20.90 -11.22
CA SER A 176 -17.11 -20.29 -11.19
C SER A 176 -16.19 -20.94 -10.15
N LEU A 177 -16.74 -21.72 -9.21
CA LEU A 177 -15.99 -22.42 -8.17
C LEU A 177 -15.47 -23.76 -8.70
N ARG A 178 -14.14 -23.91 -8.70
CA ARG A 178 -13.45 -25.16 -9.06
C ARG A 178 -12.79 -25.76 -7.83
N PRO A 179 -12.97 -27.07 -7.54
CA PRO A 179 -12.21 -27.74 -6.49
C PRO A 179 -10.70 -27.59 -6.70
N CYS A 180 -9.97 -27.41 -5.61
CA CYS A 180 -8.52 -27.25 -5.59
C CYS A 180 -7.91 -28.29 -4.65
N ASP A 181 -6.73 -28.83 -4.98
CA ASP A 181 -6.04 -29.79 -4.11
C ASP A 181 -5.51 -29.06 -2.87
N PHE A 182 -6.04 -29.38 -1.69
CA PHE A 182 -5.65 -28.73 -0.44
C PHE A 182 -4.82 -29.66 0.44
N LYS A 183 -3.68 -29.16 0.93
CA LYS A 183 -2.85 -29.88 1.89
C LYS A 183 -2.26 -28.95 2.93
N LEU A 184 -1.95 -29.50 4.09
CA LEU A 184 -1.21 -28.79 5.13
C LEU A 184 0.30 -29.02 4.95
N GLY A 185 1.10 -28.02 5.29
CA GLY A 185 2.55 -28.07 5.22
C GLY A 185 3.21 -26.88 5.89
N ARG A 186 4.54 -26.88 5.93
CA ARG A 186 5.32 -25.76 6.47
C ARG A 186 5.59 -24.76 5.35
N VAL A 187 4.90 -23.64 5.38
CA VAL A 187 4.96 -22.64 4.32
C VAL A 187 5.71 -21.42 4.81
N LEU A 188 5.38 -20.93 6.00
CA LEU A 188 5.98 -19.71 6.56
C LEU A 188 7.49 -19.84 6.76
N SER A 189 7.97 -21.01 7.15
CA SER A 189 9.41 -21.28 7.35
C SER A 189 10.23 -21.27 6.05
N SER A 190 9.58 -21.20 4.89
CA SER A 190 10.24 -21.16 3.57
C SER A 190 10.25 -19.77 2.94
N LEU A 191 9.75 -18.76 3.67
CA LEU A 191 9.72 -17.39 3.20
C LEU A 191 11.07 -16.72 3.42
N GLN A 192 11.58 -16.09 2.37
CA GLN A 192 12.70 -15.15 2.42
C GLN A 192 12.16 -13.73 2.52
N ARG A 193 12.91 -12.88 3.24
CA ARG A 193 12.53 -11.49 3.48
C ARG A 193 13.36 -10.57 2.61
N PHE A 194 12.67 -9.69 1.91
CA PHE A 194 13.25 -8.61 1.13
C PHE A 194 12.82 -7.29 1.75
N LYS A 195 13.73 -6.33 1.90
CA LYS A 195 13.48 -5.00 2.45
C LYS A 195 13.90 -3.92 1.46
N CYS A 196 13.18 -2.81 1.43
CA CYS A 196 13.48 -1.66 0.58
C CYS A 196 13.17 -0.36 1.32
N SER A 197 14.07 0.62 1.24
CA SER A 197 13.81 2.00 1.68
C SER A 197 13.63 2.87 0.46
N TYR A 198 12.39 3.30 0.19
CA TYR A 198 12.03 4.06 -1.00
C TYR A 198 11.75 5.52 -0.67
N SER A 199 12.56 6.43 -1.21
CA SER A 199 12.41 7.88 -1.03
C SER A 199 11.83 8.55 -2.27
N PHE A 200 10.86 9.44 -2.09
CA PHE A 200 10.20 10.15 -3.18
C PHE A 200 9.97 11.62 -2.83
N ASN A 201 9.90 12.47 -3.86
CA ASN A 201 9.62 13.91 -3.73
C ASN A 201 8.96 14.42 -5.02
N PHE A 202 7.63 14.46 -5.03
CA PHE A 202 6.83 14.97 -6.14
C PHE A 202 6.57 16.46 -5.99
N ARG A 203 6.69 17.15 -7.12
CA ARG A 203 6.35 18.57 -7.28
C ARG A 203 5.22 18.67 -8.30
N LEU A 204 4.01 18.90 -7.83
CA LEU A 204 2.79 18.83 -8.62
C LEU A 204 2.24 20.24 -8.84
N PRO A 205 2.34 20.80 -10.06
CA PRO A 205 1.71 22.08 -10.35
C PRO A 205 0.20 21.95 -10.30
N ILE A 206 -0.45 22.88 -9.60
CA ILE A 206 -1.90 23.00 -9.53
C ILE A 206 -2.31 24.01 -10.61
N TYR A 207 -3.17 23.58 -11.52
CA TYR A 207 -3.63 24.42 -12.62
C TYR A 207 -4.96 25.09 -12.29
N SER A 208 -5.12 26.36 -12.70
CA SER A 208 -6.41 27.05 -12.70
C SER A 208 -7.35 26.34 -13.68
N GLY A 209 -8.29 25.55 -13.17
CA GLY A 209 -9.42 25.08 -13.96
C GLY A 209 -10.32 26.25 -14.37
N GLY A 210 -10.93 26.18 -15.56
CA GLY A 210 -12.12 27.00 -15.84
C GLY A 210 -13.24 26.69 -14.83
N LYS A 211 -14.27 27.55 -14.74
CA LYS A 211 -15.38 27.49 -13.75
C LYS A 211 -16.13 26.14 -13.59
N SER A 212 -15.84 25.13 -14.41
CA SER A 212 -16.50 23.82 -14.42
C SER A 212 -15.58 22.62 -14.10
N ALA A 213 -14.31 22.82 -13.71
CA ALA A 213 -13.37 21.72 -13.46
C ALA A 213 -12.41 22.00 -12.30
N ALA A 214 -12.94 22.41 -11.14
CA ALA A 214 -12.13 22.46 -9.92
C ALA A 214 -11.78 21.02 -9.49
N ARG A 215 -10.48 20.67 -9.51
CA ARG A 215 -10.01 19.37 -9.01
C ARG A 215 -9.74 19.43 -7.52
N THR A 216 -10.12 18.38 -6.80
CA THR A 216 -9.79 18.27 -5.37
C THR A 216 -8.32 17.90 -5.18
N PHE A 217 -7.76 18.22 -4.02
CA PHE A 217 -6.44 17.76 -3.59
C PHE A 217 -6.27 16.24 -3.76
N THR A 218 -7.29 15.49 -3.32
CA THR A 218 -7.30 14.03 -3.41
C THR A 218 -7.28 13.53 -4.85
N GLU A 219 -8.02 14.14 -5.78
CA GLU A 219 -7.99 13.76 -7.20
C GLU A 219 -6.59 13.95 -7.81
N ILE A 220 -5.93 15.06 -7.48
CA ILE A 220 -4.57 15.34 -7.97
C ILE A 220 -3.60 14.28 -7.44
N LEU A 221 -3.65 13.97 -6.14
CA LEU A 221 -2.80 12.93 -5.56
C LEU A 221 -3.10 11.54 -6.13
N ARG A 222 -4.37 11.16 -6.29
CA ARG A 222 -4.72 9.86 -6.90
C ARG A 222 -4.17 9.74 -8.31
N GLN A 223 -4.31 10.78 -9.12
CA GLN A 223 -3.76 10.78 -10.48
C GLN A 223 -2.23 10.66 -10.45
N GLU A 224 -1.57 11.38 -9.56
CA GLU A 224 -0.11 11.29 -9.42
C GLU A 224 0.34 9.90 -8.96
N LEU A 225 -0.33 9.30 -7.97
CA LEU A 225 -0.01 7.95 -7.50
C LEU A 225 -0.13 6.91 -8.61
N VAL A 226 -1.10 7.04 -9.52
CA VAL A 226 -1.22 6.16 -10.69
C VAL A 226 -0.04 6.30 -11.63
N ILE A 227 0.35 7.54 -11.98
CA ILE A 227 1.52 7.81 -12.82
C ILE A 227 2.78 7.25 -12.16
N HIS A 228 2.90 7.47 -10.85
CA HIS A 228 4.06 7.02 -10.10
C HIS A 228 4.14 5.50 -9.97
N ALA A 229 3.01 4.81 -9.83
CA ALA A 229 2.96 3.35 -9.87
C ALA A 229 3.49 2.82 -11.21
N GLU A 230 3.13 3.44 -12.35
CA GLU A 230 3.67 3.07 -13.66
C GLU A 230 5.19 3.31 -13.76
N GLU A 231 5.69 4.43 -13.22
CA GLU A 231 7.13 4.70 -13.15
C GLU A 231 7.86 3.64 -12.32
N LEU A 232 7.31 3.29 -11.15
CA LEU A 232 7.86 2.31 -10.23
C LEU A 232 7.86 0.89 -10.84
N GLU A 233 6.79 0.52 -11.55
CA GLU A 233 6.73 -0.74 -12.31
C GLU A 233 7.87 -0.83 -13.33
N SER A 234 8.22 0.28 -13.99
CA SER A 234 9.33 0.33 -14.94
C SER A 234 10.74 0.41 -14.31
N ALA A 235 10.83 0.58 -12.99
CA ALA A 235 12.11 0.70 -12.30
C ALA A 235 12.90 -0.62 -12.33
N ASN A 236 14.22 -0.50 -12.55
CA ASN A 236 15.12 -1.63 -12.36
C ASN A 236 15.40 -1.81 -10.86
N ALA A 237 15.96 -2.96 -10.48
CA ALA A 237 16.30 -3.23 -9.09
C ALA A 237 17.67 -3.87 -8.95
N MET A 238 18.37 -3.52 -7.88
CA MET A 238 19.53 -4.25 -7.38
C MET A 238 19.12 -5.02 -6.12
N ILE A 239 19.75 -6.16 -5.90
CA ILE A 239 19.57 -6.97 -4.70
C ILE A 239 20.94 -7.21 -4.09
N ASP A 240 21.09 -6.83 -2.83
CA ASP A 240 22.36 -6.94 -2.09
C ASP A 240 23.55 -6.27 -2.83
N GLY A 241 23.26 -5.21 -3.58
CA GLY A 241 24.22 -4.45 -4.40
C GLY A 241 24.41 -4.96 -5.84
N ASP A 242 23.84 -6.11 -6.19
CA ASP A 242 23.96 -6.69 -7.52
C ASP A 242 22.75 -6.38 -8.39
N LEU A 243 22.99 -5.88 -9.61
CA LEU A 243 21.92 -5.58 -10.56
C LEU A 243 21.25 -6.86 -11.05
N VAL A 244 19.92 -6.93 -10.91
CA VAL A 244 19.16 -8.12 -11.30
C VAL A 244 19.16 -8.26 -12.82
N HIS A 245 19.82 -9.31 -13.30
CA HIS A 245 19.95 -9.63 -14.72
C HIS A 245 19.29 -10.95 -15.10
N ASN A 246 19.20 -11.88 -14.14
CA ASN A 246 18.60 -13.20 -14.32
C ASN A 246 17.48 -13.38 -13.29
N ASP A 247 16.40 -14.04 -13.71
CA ASP A 247 15.22 -14.25 -12.89
C ASP A 247 15.24 -15.59 -12.14
N GLU A 248 16.40 -15.93 -11.58
CA GLU A 248 16.57 -17.17 -10.82
C GLU A 248 16.03 -17.01 -9.39
N PRO A 249 15.59 -18.11 -8.75
CA PRO A 249 15.19 -18.07 -7.34
C PRO A 249 16.36 -17.67 -6.44
N CYS A 250 16.06 -16.90 -5.38
CA CYS A 250 17.06 -16.54 -4.39
C CYS A 250 17.38 -17.76 -3.51
N ASN A 251 18.63 -18.21 -3.49
CA ASN A 251 19.07 -19.35 -2.69
C ASN A 251 19.87 -18.96 -1.45
N THR A 252 20.14 -17.67 -1.27
CA THR A 252 20.85 -17.15 -0.10
C THR A 252 19.88 -17.05 1.09
N GLU A 253 20.37 -17.41 2.27
CA GLU A 253 19.59 -17.31 3.51
C GLU A 253 19.77 -15.91 4.11
N GLY A 254 18.70 -15.37 4.70
CA GLY A 254 18.73 -14.09 5.42
C GLY A 254 17.79 -13.05 4.86
N ASP A 255 18.04 -11.80 5.27
CA ASP A 255 17.33 -10.62 4.78
C ASP A 255 18.08 -10.05 3.57
N HIS A 256 17.35 -9.76 2.51
CA HIS A 256 17.88 -9.19 1.27
C HIS A 256 17.48 -7.72 1.12
N GLU A 257 18.42 -6.88 0.71
CA GLU A 257 18.17 -5.46 0.47
C GLU A 257 17.90 -5.19 -1.00
N ILE A 258 16.73 -4.60 -1.30
CA ILE A 258 16.35 -4.18 -2.63
C ILE A 258 16.53 -2.67 -2.76
N GLU A 259 17.30 -2.26 -3.77
CA GLU A 259 17.42 -0.87 -4.19
C GLU A 259 16.72 -0.68 -5.53
N LEU A 260 15.72 0.21 -5.57
CA LEU A 260 14.99 0.52 -6.78
C LEU A 260 15.68 1.65 -7.55
N LEU A 261 16.09 1.33 -8.77
CA LEU A 261 16.68 2.25 -9.73
C LEU A 261 15.57 2.80 -10.63
N CYS A 262 14.90 3.84 -10.15
CA CYS A 262 13.91 4.54 -10.96
C CYS A 262 14.62 5.20 -12.15
N PRO A 263 14.14 4.96 -13.40
CA PRO A 263 14.72 5.61 -14.56
C PRO A 263 14.66 7.12 -14.37
N PHE A 264 15.78 7.80 -14.64
CA PHE A 264 15.84 9.25 -14.58
C PHE A 264 14.69 9.83 -15.39
N MET A 265 13.85 10.65 -14.74
CA MET A 265 12.55 11.14 -15.22
C MET A 265 12.49 11.20 -16.75
N LYS A 266 11.68 10.33 -17.37
CA LYS A 266 11.26 10.55 -18.76
C LYS A 266 10.64 11.95 -18.79
N ALA A 267 11.08 12.77 -19.74
CA ALA A 267 10.75 14.18 -19.87
C ALA A 267 9.26 14.50 -20.12
N SER A 268 8.31 13.64 -19.73
CA SER A 268 6.87 13.95 -19.76
C SER A 268 6.45 14.93 -18.65
N ARG A 269 7.22 15.01 -17.56
CA ARG A 269 7.04 16.05 -16.52
C ARG A 269 7.60 17.42 -16.91
N ALA A 270 8.28 17.54 -18.05
CA ALA A 270 8.93 18.78 -18.50
C ALA A 270 7.97 19.81 -19.13
N ASP A 271 6.69 19.48 -19.34
CA ASP A 271 5.71 20.41 -19.91
C ASP A 271 5.31 21.56 -18.96
N VAL A 272 5.81 21.58 -17.71
CA VAL A 272 5.59 22.69 -16.78
C VAL A 272 6.16 24.01 -17.30
N SER A 273 7.22 23.97 -18.12
CA SER A 273 7.76 25.18 -18.77
C SER A 273 6.82 25.77 -19.84
N ALA A 274 5.84 25.00 -20.34
CA ALA A 274 4.86 25.45 -21.33
C ALA A 274 3.49 25.79 -20.70
N ALA A 275 3.31 25.52 -19.40
CA ALA A 275 2.01 25.59 -18.77
C ALA A 275 1.63 27.02 -18.36
N LYS A 276 0.85 27.68 -19.22
CA LYS A 276 0.11 28.89 -18.86
C LYS A 276 -0.99 28.46 -17.87
N ASN A 277 -1.11 29.12 -16.71
CA ASN A 277 -2.16 28.95 -15.67
C ASN A 277 -1.84 28.04 -14.46
N VAL A 278 -0.60 28.01 -13.95
CA VAL A 278 -0.31 27.43 -12.62
C VAL A 278 -0.76 28.38 -11.52
N THR A 279 -1.61 27.92 -10.60
CA THR A 279 -2.12 28.69 -9.45
C THR A 279 -1.51 28.29 -8.12
N GLY A 280 -0.84 27.14 -8.06
CA GLY A 280 -0.21 26.65 -6.85
C GLY A 280 0.76 25.51 -7.14
N LEU A 281 1.49 25.11 -6.11
CA LEU A 281 2.41 23.98 -6.15
C LEU A 281 2.13 23.08 -4.95
N LEU A 282 1.93 21.80 -5.21
CA LEU A 282 1.84 20.78 -4.19
C LEU A 282 3.18 20.03 -4.10
N LEU A 283 3.75 20.04 -2.91
CA LEU A 283 4.95 19.26 -2.57
C LEU A 283 4.51 18.03 -1.79
N PHE A 284 4.87 16.85 -2.30
CA PHE A 284 4.54 15.57 -1.68
C PHE A 284 5.79 14.71 -1.66
N GLY A 285 6.37 14.48 -0.48
CA GLY A 285 7.61 13.74 -0.35
C GLY A 285 7.73 13.06 0.99
N GLY A 286 8.60 12.05 1.02
CA GLY A 286 8.84 11.22 2.19
C GLY A 286 9.65 9.98 1.82
N SER A 287 9.74 9.06 2.78
CA SER A 287 10.32 7.74 2.60
C SER A 287 9.35 6.67 3.05
N ILE A 288 9.30 5.54 2.35
CA ILE A 288 8.52 4.36 2.71
C ILE A 288 9.48 3.21 2.94
N PHE A 289 9.37 2.57 4.10
CA PHE A 289 10.01 1.29 4.37
C PHE A 289 9.07 0.16 3.94
N SER A 290 9.53 -0.64 3.00
CA SER A 290 8.78 -1.71 2.36
C SER A 290 9.43 -3.07 2.64
N TYR A 291 8.59 -4.09 2.78
CA TYR A 291 9.01 -5.48 2.93
C TYR A 291 8.23 -6.36 1.96
N ALA A 292 8.88 -7.41 1.47
CA ALA A 292 8.24 -8.47 0.72
C ALA A 292 8.67 -9.85 1.24
N TYR A 293 7.73 -10.80 1.20
CA TYR A 293 7.96 -12.19 1.57
C TYR A 293 7.80 -13.09 0.35
N LEU A 294 8.90 -13.73 -0.03
CA LEU A 294 8.99 -14.57 -1.23
C LEU A 294 9.18 -16.03 -0.84
N ASN A 295 8.51 -16.97 -1.51
CA ASN A 295 8.87 -18.37 -1.37
C ASN A 295 10.22 -18.62 -2.06
N ALA A 296 11.15 -19.35 -1.44
CA ALA A 296 12.48 -19.61 -2.00
C ALA A 296 12.49 -20.30 -3.40
N LYS A 297 11.36 -20.83 -3.87
CA LYS A 297 11.22 -21.41 -5.22
C LYS A 297 10.68 -20.43 -6.27
N GLU A 298 10.17 -19.28 -5.84
CA GLU A 298 9.68 -18.25 -6.74
C GLU A 298 10.85 -17.46 -7.35
N PRO A 299 10.68 -16.92 -8.56
CA PRO A 299 11.66 -16.05 -9.17
C PRO A 299 11.84 -14.77 -8.36
N VAL A 300 13.05 -14.23 -8.38
CA VAL A 300 13.41 -12.98 -7.69
C VAL A 300 12.64 -11.76 -8.23
N SER A 301 12.26 -11.75 -9.52
CA SER A 301 11.39 -10.72 -10.10
C SER A 301 10.08 -10.56 -9.33
N GLN A 302 9.58 -11.64 -8.73
CA GLN A 302 8.37 -11.59 -7.92
C GLN A 302 8.60 -10.84 -6.61
N ALA A 303 9.78 -10.95 -5.96
CA ALA A 303 10.08 -10.13 -4.78
C ALA A 303 10.14 -8.65 -5.12
N ILE A 304 10.72 -8.30 -6.27
CA ILE A 304 10.77 -6.92 -6.76
C ILE A 304 9.34 -6.41 -7.02
N ALA A 305 8.51 -7.18 -7.73
CA ALA A 305 7.12 -6.83 -7.99
C ALA A 305 6.32 -6.67 -6.67
N ASP A 306 6.55 -7.56 -5.70
CA ASP A 306 5.90 -7.52 -4.40
C ASP A 306 6.32 -6.26 -3.59
N ILE A 307 7.58 -5.84 -3.65
CA ILE A 307 8.06 -4.56 -3.06
C ILE A 307 7.40 -3.36 -3.75
N LYS A 308 7.39 -3.32 -5.08
CA LYS A 308 6.79 -2.21 -5.84
C LYS A 308 5.28 -2.08 -5.54
N ALA A 309 4.58 -3.21 -5.48
CA ALA A 309 3.18 -3.26 -5.11
C ALA A 309 2.95 -2.83 -3.66
N ASP A 310 3.83 -3.20 -2.73
CA ASP A 310 3.76 -2.77 -1.32
C ASP A 310 3.95 -1.26 -1.16
N ILE A 311 4.95 -0.66 -1.83
CA ILE A 311 5.17 0.79 -1.84
C ILE A 311 3.93 1.52 -2.37
N THR A 312 3.41 1.07 -3.51
CA THR A 312 2.22 1.66 -4.14
C THR A 312 0.99 1.56 -3.24
N ARG A 313 0.73 0.37 -2.69
CA ARG A 313 -0.34 0.12 -1.72
C ARG A 313 -0.20 1.00 -0.49
N SER A 314 1.03 1.22 -0.03
CA SER A 314 1.32 2.04 1.15
C SER A 314 1.03 3.52 0.90
N MET A 315 1.34 4.04 -0.28
CA MET A 315 0.95 5.40 -0.68
C MET A 315 -0.58 5.54 -0.78
N GLN A 316 -1.25 4.57 -1.42
CA GLN A 316 -2.71 4.56 -1.58
C GLN A 316 -3.42 4.47 -0.23
N SER A 317 -2.96 3.60 0.67
CA SER A 317 -3.58 3.39 1.99
C SER A 317 -3.55 4.67 2.83
N ARG A 318 -2.42 5.41 2.83
CA ARG A 318 -2.32 6.70 3.53
C ARG A 318 -3.28 7.74 2.96
N LEU A 319 -3.42 7.78 1.64
CA LEU A 319 -4.36 8.69 0.98
C LEU A 319 -5.80 8.32 1.33
N ASP A 320 -6.14 7.03 1.33
CA ASP A 320 -7.48 6.59 1.70
C ASP A 320 -7.80 6.89 3.17
N ILE A 321 -6.87 6.67 4.11
CA ILE A 321 -7.07 7.01 5.53
C ILE A 321 -7.43 8.50 5.67
N ILE A 322 -6.69 9.39 5.02
CA ILE A 322 -6.97 10.83 5.02
C ILE A 322 -8.33 11.16 4.40
N CYS A 323 -8.78 10.35 3.43
CA CYS A 323 -10.08 10.53 2.79
C CYS A 323 -11.23 10.00 3.64
N ASP A 324 -11.02 8.90 4.36
CA ASP A 324 -11.99 8.27 5.25
C ASP A 324 -12.31 9.24 6.41
N GLU A 325 -11.27 9.80 7.07
CA GLU A 325 -11.42 10.81 8.13
C GLU A 325 -12.23 12.05 7.69
N ALA A 326 -12.07 12.44 6.43
CA ALA A 326 -12.74 13.60 5.88
C ALA A 326 -14.24 13.40 5.66
N GLN A 327 -14.68 12.14 5.54
CA GLN A 327 -16.07 11.76 5.28
C GLN A 327 -16.88 11.63 6.56
N ASP A 328 -16.27 11.16 7.65
CA ASP A 328 -16.95 10.96 8.95
C ASP A 328 -17.40 12.27 9.62
N LEU A 329 -16.80 13.40 9.22
CA LEU A 329 -17.21 14.74 9.65
C LEU A 329 -18.30 15.29 8.71
N ASN A 330 -19.56 14.95 8.98
CA ASN A 330 -20.72 15.54 8.32
C ASN A 330 -20.85 17.05 8.65
N PRO A 331 -21.19 17.92 7.69
CA PRO A 331 -21.35 19.37 7.90
C PRO A 331 -22.58 19.76 8.75
N ALA A 332 -23.36 18.79 9.24
CA ALA A 332 -24.58 19.04 10.01
C ALA A 332 -24.33 19.26 11.52
N ASP A 333 -23.11 19.07 12.00
CA ASP A 333 -22.76 19.19 13.43
C ASP A 333 -21.97 20.48 13.77
N VAL A 334 -21.96 21.43 12.84
CA VAL A 334 -21.31 22.74 13.04
C VAL A 334 -22.32 23.69 13.66
N GLY A 335 -22.34 23.75 14.99
CA GLY A 335 -22.95 24.84 15.73
C GLY A 335 -22.16 26.13 15.54
N ASP A 336 -22.87 27.25 15.31
CA ASP A 336 -22.40 28.61 15.04
C ASP A 336 -21.30 29.11 15.99
N ASN A 337 -20.04 28.74 15.78
CA ASN A 337 -18.92 29.30 16.54
C ASN A 337 -17.70 29.53 15.64
N GLU A 338 -17.82 30.58 14.82
CA GLU A 338 -16.92 30.98 13.72
C GLU A 338 -15.46 31.25 14.15
N GLU A 339 -15.13 31.34 15.44
CA GLU A 339 -13.78 31.71 15.91
C GLU A 339 -12.85 30.50 16.16
N ALA A 340 -13.37 29.27 16.18
CA ALA A 340 -12.57 28.04 16.29
C ALA A 340 -12.40 27.31 14.94
N GLU A 341 -13.00 27.80 13.86
CA GLU A 341 -13.27 27.02 12.64
C GLU A 341 -12.14 27.04 11.58
N MET A 342 -11.17 27.95 11.69
CA MET A 342 -10.13 28.10 10.66
C MET A 342 -8.99 27.06 10.77
N SER A 343 -8.98 26.24 11.82
CA SER A 343 -8.04 25.13 12.01
C SER A 343 -8.62 23.75 11.65
N LYS A 344 -9.94 23.67 11.38
CA LYS A 344 -10.65 22.41 11.07
C LYS A 344 -11.25 22.35 9.66
N THR A 345 -10.90 23.28 8.76
CA THR A 345 -11.24 23.11 7.34
C THR A 345 -10.37 21.99 6.75
N HIS A 346 -10.94 20.78 6.69
CA HIS A 346 -10.22 19.55 6.32
C HIS A 346 -9.54 19.68 4.94
N ILE A 347 -8.20 19.53 4.92
CA ILE A 347 -7.34 19.73 3.74
C ILE A 347 -7.77 18.87 2.55
N SER A 348 -8.33 17.69 2.83
CA SER A 348 -8.85 16.73 1.85
C SER A 348 -10.03 17.25 1.01
N LYS A 349 -10.84 18.18 1.55
CA LYS A 349 -11.94 18.86 0.84
C LYS A 349 -11.57 20.27 0.38
N LEU A 350 -10.33 20.72 0.59
CA LEU A 350 -9.88 22.00 0.06
C LEU A 350 -9.91 21.95 -1.46
N ILE A 351 -10.96 22.53 -2.02
CA ILE A 351 -10.92 23.08 -3.36
C ILE A 351 -9.87 24.20 -3.29
N PHE A 352 -8.83 24.12 -4.13
CA PHE A 352 -7.76 25.13 -4.21
C PHE A 352 -8.28 26.48 -4.73
N ASN A 353 -9.19 27.11 -4.01
CA ASN A 353 -9.67 28.46 -4.23
C ASN A 353 -8.97 29.37 -3.22
N SER A 354 -7.89 29.99 -3.69
CA SER A 354 -7.34 31.26 -3.19
C SER A 354 -7.02 31.36 -1.68
N SER A 355 -6.26 30.42 -1.12
CA SER A 355 -5.48 30.72 0.11
C SER A 355 -4.04 31.06 -0.26
N THR A 356 -3.54 32.20 0.22
CA THR A 356 -2.15 32.65 0.05
C THR A 356 -1.18 32.05 1.08
N LYS A 357 -1.68 31.25 2.04
CA LYS A 357 -0.87 30.64 3.09
C LYS A 357 -0.44 29.23 2.70
N ALA A 358 0.82 28.89 2.95
CA ALA A 358 1.32 27.53 2.85
C ALA A 358 0.50 26.62 3.79
N CYS A 359 0.11 25.46 3.28
CA CYS A 359 -0.62 24.44 4.01
C CYS A 359 0.24 23.18 4.12
N HIS A 360 0.26 22.56 5.30
CA HIS A 360 1.04 21.36 5.57
C HIS A 360 0.10 20.27 6.07
N LEU A 361 0.14 19.12 5.41
CA LEU A 361 -0.57 17.92 5.82
C LEU A 361 0.46 16.85 6.20
N ARG A 362 0.39 16.36 7.44
CA ARG A 362 1.16 15.19 7.87
C ARG A 362 0.42 13.93 7.44
N LEU A 363 1.12 13.02 6.78
CA LEU A 363 0.56 11.71 6.44
C LEU A 363 0.73 10.75 7.63
N PRO A 364 -0.13 9.73 7.75
CA PRO A 364 0.08 8.63 8.67
C PRO A 364 1.44 7.96 8.46
N ARG A 365 2.16 7.66 9.55
CA ARG A 365 3.47 7.02 9.55
C ARG A 365 3.31 5.51 9.58
N ARG A 366 4.05 4.78 8.75
CA ARG A 366 4.02 3.31 8.77
C ARG A 366 4.78 2.78 9.96
N VAL A 367 4.17 1.81 10.62
CA VAL A 367 4.75 1.10 11.75
C VAL A 367 4.72 -0.40 11.45
N LEU A 368 5.76 -1.13 11.82
CA LEU A 368 5.83 -2.58 11.61
C LEU A 368 5.54 -3.33 12.90
N VAL A 369 4.62 -4.29 12.80
CA VAL A 369 4.16 -5.12 13.93
C VAL A 369 4.62 -6.55 13.70
N PRO A 370 5.38 -7.17 14.64
CA PRO A 370 5.80 -8.55 14.51
C PRO A 370 4.61 -9.50 14.37
N TRP A 371 4.75 -10.46 13.46
CA TRP A 371 3.72 -11.44 13.16
C TRP A 371 4.31 -12.85 13.04
N LEU A 372 3.63 -13.74 12.32
CA LEU A 372 3.93 -15.17 12.28
C LEU A 372 5.32 -15.47 11.75
N ALA A 373 6.02 -16.41 12.37
CA ALA A 373 7.32 -16.92 11.92
C ALA A 373 8.37 -15.83 11.59
N GLY A 374 8.36 -14.72 12.33
CA GLY A 374 9.29 -13.61 12.11
C GLY A 374 8.94 -12.73 10.90
N THR A 375 7.75 -12.86 10.33
CA THR A 375 7.20 -11.88 9.41
C THR A 375 6.65 -10.67 10.16
N TYR A 376 6.27 -9.64 9.42
CA TYR A 376 5.70 -8.40 9.93
C TYR A 376 4.40 -8.09 9.21
N LEU A 377 3.51 -7.44 9.94
CA LEU A 377 2.40 -6.66 9.42
C LEU A 377 2.79 -5.18 9.45
N CYS A 378 2.00 -4.32 8.79
CA CYS A 378 2.07 -2.89 9.02
C CYS A 378 0.77 -2.33 9.58
N ASP A 379 0.90 -1.16 10.19
CA ASP A 379 -0.21 -0.26 10.44
C ASP A 379 0.23 1.18 10.16
N TYR A 380 -0.74 2.09 10.11
CA TYR A 380 -0.52 3.51 9.85
C TYR A 380 -0.92 4.31 11.08
N LEU A 381 0.09 4.87 11.74
CA LEU A 381 -0.05 5.69 12.93
C LEU A 381 -0.24 7.15 12.53
N GLN A 382 -1.40 7.69 12.85
CA GLN A 382 -1.70 9.10 12.63
C GLN A 382 -0.94 9.98 13.66
N PRO A 383 -0.76 11.28 13.38
CA PRO A 383 0.08 12.15 14.21
C PRO A 383 -0.34 12.24 15.70
N PHE A 384 -1.60 11.97 16.02
CA PHE A 384 -2.15 12.04 17.38
C PHE A 384 -2.39 10.67 18.02
N GLU A 385 -2.13 9.58 17.29
CA GLU A 385 -2.33 8.22 17.79
C GLU A 385 -1.10 7.71 18.53
N THR A 386 -1.32 6.77 19.44
CA THR A 386 -0.26 6.06 20.17
C THR A 386 -0.15 4.62 19.69
N LEU A 387 0.94 3.94 20.05
CA LEU A 387 1.16 2.54 19.68
C LEU A 387 0.12 1.59 20.31
N GLU A 388 -0.61 2.01 21.35
CA GLU A 388 -1.73 1.25 21.90
C GLU A 388 -2.86 1.08 20.88
N VAL A 389 -3.16 2.12 20.09
CA VAL A 389 -4.20 2.06 19.05
C VAL A 389 -3.84 1.04 17.97
N VAL A 390 -2.55 0.96 17.61
CA VAL A 390 -2.03 -0.05 16.68
C VAL A 390 -2.26 -1.46 17.22
N LYS A 391 -2.06 -1.67 18.54
CA LYS A 391 -2.31 -2.97 19.15
C LYS A 391 -3.78 -3.35 19.12
N GLU A 392 -4.66 -2.41 19.44
CA GLU A 392 -6.11 -2.61 19.42
C GLU A 392 -6.56 -3.00 18.01
N ARG A 393 -6.12 -2.27 16.97
CA ARG A 393 -6.39 -2.61 15.57
C ARG A 393 -5.87 -4.00 15.17
N CYS A 394 -4.65 -4.37 15.58
CA CYS A 394 -4.12 -5.71 15.30
C CYS A 394 -4.91 -6.82 16.01
N VAL A 395 -5.39 -6.58 17.22
CA VAL A 395 -6.23 -7.56 17.93
C VAL A 395 -7.58 -7.69 17.24
N GLU A 396 -8.20 -6.57 16.88
CA GLU A 396 -9.51 -6.53 16.25
C GLU A 396 -9.51 -7.09 14.84
N PHE A 397 -8.66 -6.56 13.95
CA PHE A 397 -8.66 -6.91 12.53
C PHE A 397 -7.79 -8.12 12.19
N MET A 398 -6.76 -8.42 12.97
CA MET A 398 -5.88 -9.57 12.70
C MET A 398 -6.09 -10.74 13.66
N SER A 399 -7.05 -10.61 14.60
CA SER A 399 -7.35 -11.62 15.62
C SER A 399 -6.11 -12.07 16.39
N MET A 400 -5.18 -11.15 16.62
CA MET A 400 -3.96 -11.41 17.37
C MET A 400 -4.25 -11.42 18.87
N GLU A 401 -3.51 -12.25 19.61
CA GLU A 401 -3.62 -12.27 21.07
C GLU A 401 -2.91 -11.04 21.67
N HIS A 402 -3.57 -10.32 22.57
CA HIS A 402 -2.98 -9.16 23.27
C HIS A 402 -1.60 -9.47 23.90
N SER A 403 -1.40 -10.68 24.43
CA SER A 403 -0.15 -11.18 25.02
C SER A 403 1.01 -11.26 24.03
N SER A 404 0.71 -11.37 22.74
CA SER A 404 1.72 -11.49 21.67
C SER A 404 2.26 -10.12 21.21
N LEU A 405 1.52 -9.02 21.48
CA LEU A 405 1.89 -7.67 21.07
C LEU A 405 2.61 -6.88 22.19
N ASP A 406 3.92 -7.00 22.19
CA ASP A 406 4.80 -6.14 22.99
C ASP A 406 5.09 -4.84 22.22
N ALA A 407 4.80 -3.69 22.83
CA ALA A 407 5.03 -2.37 22.20
C ALA A 407 6.51 -2.15 21.88
N SER A 408 7.41 -2.73 22.67
CA SER A 408 8.86 -2.58 22.48
C SER A 408 9.38 -3.28 21.21
N LYS A 409 8.60 -4.21 20.65
CA LYS A 409 8.93 -4.92 19.41
C LYS A 409 8.29 -4.30 18.18
N ILE A 410 7.40 -3.33 18.37
CA ILE A 410 6.79 -2.57 17.29
C ILE A 410 7.84 -1.56 16.80
N SER A 411 8.12 -1.57 15.51
CA SER A 411 9.17 -0.74 14.91
C SER A 411 8.57 0.46 14.19
N GLU A 412 8.79 1.66 14.72
CA GLU A 412 8.57 2.91 13.99
C GLU A 412 9.69 3.09 12.97
N VAL A 413 9.41 2.71 11.73
CA VAL A 413 10.40 2.75 10.63
C VAL A 413 10.45 4.11 9.94
N GLU A 414 9.43 4.93 10.11
CA GLU A 414 9.32 6.24 9.47
C GLU A 414 9.38 7.38 10.50
N THR A 415 10.25 8.35 10.22
CA THR A 415 10.36 9.59 11.01
C THR A 415 9.72 10.75 10.24
N GLU A 416 9.18 11.74 10.96
CA GLU A 416 8.68 12.95 10.30
C GLU A 416 9.79 13.67 9.54
N THR A 417 9.56 13.91 8.25
CA THR A 417 10.45 14.75 7.44
C THR A 417 10.24 16.21 7.83
N SER A 418 11.28 16.87 8.33
CA SER A 418 11.29 18.32 8.46
C SER A 418 11.32 18.95 7.08
N LEU A 419 10.17 19.43 6.60
CA LEU A 419 10.12 20.33 5.44
C LEU A 419 10.84 21.62 5.84
N SER A 420 12.13 21.74 5.47
CA SER A 420 12.82 23.02 5.47
C SER A 420 12.20 23.86 4.35
N VAL A 421 11.06 24.47 4.62
CA VAL A 421 10.60 25.61 3.83
C VAL A 421 11.60 26.71 4.13
N ALA A 422 12.73 26.72 3.42
CA ALA A 422 13.35 27.98 3.12
C ALA A 422 12.22 28.84 2.53
N GLU A 423 12.08 30.09 2.97
CA GLU A 423 11.13 31.07 2.44
C GLU A 423 11.49 31.44 0.98
N SER A 424 11.67 30.43 0.13
CA SER A 424 11.96 30.55 -1.28
C SER A 424 10.63 30.72 -1.99
N SER A 425 10.56 31.68 -2.91
CA SER A 425 9.34 31.97 -3.67
C SER A 425 8.88 30.72 -4.44
N MET A 426 7.58 30.62 -4.75
CA MET A 426 7.01 29.54 -5.58
C MET A 426 7.85 29.27 -6.84
N TRP A 427 8.45 30.32 -7.40
CA TRP A 427 9.29 30.26 -8.59
C TRP A 427 10.68 29.68 -8.32
N ASP A 428 11.28 29.92 -7.15
CA ASP A 428 12.57 29.32 -6.78
C ASP A 428 12.45 27.78 -6.65
N VAL A 429 11.28 27.29 -6.20
CA VAL A 429 10.98 25.85 -6.10
C VAL A 429 10.76 25.22 -7.48
N ILE A 430 10.14 25.96 -8.42
CA ILE A 430 9.95 25.54 -9.81
C ILE A 430 11.29 25.54 -10.57
N SER A 431 12.14 26.56 -10.36
CA SER A 431 13.44 26.71 -11.04
C SER A 431 14.54 25.80 -10.50
N SER A 432 14.47 25.35 -9.24
CA SER A 432 15.47 24.45 -8.64
C SER A 432 15.49 23.04 -9.27
N ALA A 433 14.48 22.68 -10.07
CA ALA A 433 14.51 21.45 -10.87
C ALA A 433 15.66 21.45 -11.91
N SER A 434 16.21 22.63 -12.26
CA SER A 434 17.29 22.76 -13.24
C SER A 434 18.70 22.71 -12.63
N SER A 435 18.85 22.86 -11.31
CA SER A 435 20.15 23.12 -10.67
C SER A 435 20.53 22.17 -9.53
N ALA A 436 19.69 21.18 -9.18
CA ALA A 436 20.01 20.21 -8.11
C ALA A 436 20.92 19.05 -8.57
N SER A 437 21.84 19.31 -9.52
CA SER A 437 22.94 18.42 -9.88
C SER A 437 24.21 18.82 -9.12
N GLY A 438 24.29 18.43 -7.84
CA GLY A 438 25.47 18.73 -7.04
C GLY A 438 25.40 18.16 -5.64
N TYR A 439 25.32 16.85 -5.50
CA TYR A 439 25.64 16.20 -4.23
C TYR A 439 27.17 16.13 -4.11
N GLY A 440 27.75 17.10 -3.40
CA GLY A 440 29.15 17.08 -2.99
C GLY A 440 29.31 16.21 -1.75
N LEU A 441 30.17 15.20 -1.86
CA LEU A 441 30.61 14.33 -0.79
C LEU A 441 31.23 15.17 0.35
N GLU A 442 30.77 14.95 1.58
CA GLU A 442 31.24 15.63 2.77
C GLU A 442 32.64 15.12 3.15
N GLY A 443 33.66 15.95 2.94
CA GLY A 443 35.05 15.71 3.31
C GLY A 443 35.57 16.82 4.20
N ASN A 444 35.63 16.53 5.50
CA ASN A 444 36.14 17.38 6.57
C ASN A 444 37.58 17.87 6.29
N VAL A 445 37.78 19.17 6.03
CA VAL A 445 39.06 19.84 6.32
C VAL A 445 38.79 21.23 6.89
N GLU A 446 39.01 21.31 8.19
CA GLU A 446 39.07 22.50 9.02
C GLU A 446 40.26 23.40 8.63
N ARG A 447 40.03 24.73 8.49
CA ARG A 447 40.89 25.77 9.09
C ARG A 447 40.35 27.19 8.90
N THR A 448 39.94 27.76 10.04
CA THR A 448 40.27 29.11 10.56
C THR A 448 40.22 30.29 9.58
N SER A 449 39.15 31.12 9.54
CA SER A 449 38.73 32.15 10.52
C SER A 449 39.54 33.45 10.49
N ARG A 450 38.76 34.55 10.45
CA ARG A 450 39.06 35.95 10.80
C ARG A 450 39.72 36.80 9.70
N GLU A 451 39.31 38.04 9.45
CA GLU A 451 38.34 38.92 10.12
C GLU A 451 37.97 40.07 9.16
N ASP A 452 36.72 40.52 9.26
CA ASP A 452 36.18 41.89 9.19
C ASP A 452 36.93 42.98 8.38
N GLY A 453 36.27 43.83 7.60
CA GLY A 453 34.84 44.09 7.47
C GLY A 453 34.57 45.50 6.94
N SER A 454 33.27 45.80 6.82
CA SER A 454 32.67 47.15 6.80
C SER A 454 32.44 47.87 5.46
N LYS A 455 31.16 47.80 5.06
CA LYS A 455 30.24 48.92 4.73
C LYS A 455 30.23 49.55 3.33
N ARG A 456 29.09 49.22 2.68
CA ARG A 456 27.99 50.11 2.22
C ARG A 456 28.10 50.85 0.86
N THR A 457 27.04 50.57 0.09
CA THR A 457 26.20 51.46 -0.74
C THR A 457 26.72 51.92 -2.12
N GLY A 458 25.95 51.54 -3.15
CA GLY A 458 25.50 52.48 -4.17
C GLY A 458 25.87 52.18 -5.63
N ASN A 459 24.90 51.62 -6.35
CA ASN A 459 24.53 51.92 -7.75
C ASN A 459 25.47 51.57 -8.93
N THR A 460 25.00 50.54 -9.65
CA THR A 460 24.75 50.46 -11.12
C THR A 460 25.86 50.68 -12.15
N SER A 461 25.83 49.75 -13.10
CA SER A 461 26.27 49.76 -14.51
C SER A 461 27.73 49.41 -14.85
N ASP A 462 27.81 48.45 -15.78
CA ASP A 462 28.93 47.99 -16.60
C ASP A 462 29.95 47.04 -15.96
N ALA A 463 29.53 45.79 -15.78
CA ALA A 463 30.43 44.65 -15.65
C ALA A 463 31.21 44.46 -16.96
N SER A 464 32.46 44.88 -16.94
CA SER A 464 33.41 44.82 -18.04
C SER A 464 33.71 43.36 -18.44
N ASN A 465 33.40 42.99 -19.69
CA ASN A 465 33.69 41.69 -20.33
C ASN A 465 35.19 41.42 -20.58
N VAL A 466 36.07 41.92 -19.72
CA VAL A 466 37.53 41.79 -19.82
C VAL A 466 38.01 40.33 -19.87
N PRO A 467 37.45 39.36 -19.10
CA PRO A 467 37.93 37.99 -19.17
C PRO A 467 37.59 37.31 -20.51
N ILE A 468 36.45 37.65 -21.11
CA ILE A 468 36.00 37.10 -22.40
C ILE A 468 36.86 37.66 -23.53
N LEU A 469 37.16 38.97 -23.50
CA LEU A 469 38.00 39.60 -24.52
C LEU A 469 39.43 39.03 -24.51
N VAL A 470 39.98 38.76 -23.33
CA VAL A 470 41.31 38.11 -23.18
C VAL A 470 41.29 36.68 -23.73
N ALA A 471 40.24 35.91 -23.46
CA ALA A 471 40.11 34.54 -23.98
C ALA A 471 40.03 34.53 -25.53
N VAL A 472 39.27 35.44 -26.13
CA VAL A 472 39.17 35.58 -27.59
C VAL A 472 40.51 35.98 -28.20
N PHE A 473 41.26 36.88 -27.54
CA PHE A 473 42.58 37.32 -28.02
C PHE A 473 43.61 36.19 -27.99
N VAL A 474 43.63 35.38 -26.92
CA VAL A 474 44.52 34.21 -26.81
C VAL A 474 44.21 33.17 -27.90
N LEU A 475 42.92 32.98 -28.22
CA LEU A 475 42.49 32.03 -29.24
C LEU A 475 42.84 32.51 -30.66
N LEU A 476 42.74 33.81 -30.93
CA LEU A 476 43.23 34.40 -32.19
C LEU A 476 44.75 34.27 -32.33
N LEU A 477 45.50 34.49 -31.26
CA LEU A 477 46.95 34.33 -31.24
C LEU A 477 47.37 32.89 -31.52
N SER A 478 46.69 31.90 -30.94
CA SER A 478 47.00 30.49 -31.17
C SER A 478 46.72 30.06 -32.61
N VAL A 479 45.65 30.57 -33.23
CA VAL A 479 45.33 30.32 -34.65
C VAL A 479 46.37 30.97 -35.57
N ILE A 480 46.80 32.20 -35.29
CA ILE A 480 47.82 32.89 -36.09
C ILE A 480 49.17 32.19 -35.96
N LEU A 481 49.59 31.83 -34.74
CA LEU A 481 50.83 31.07 -34.52
C LEU A 481 50.77 29.69 -35.20
N GLY A 482 49.62 29.01 -35.14
CA GLY A 482 49.40 27.76 -35.86
C GLY A 482 49.55 27.93 -37.38
N PHE A 483 49.02 29.01 -37.94
CA PHE A 483 49.11 29.29 -39.38
C PHE A 483 50.53 29.66 -39.82
N ILE A 484 51.27 30.40 -38.98
CA ILE A 484 52.67 30.77 -39.24
C ILE A 484 53.57 29.54 -39.17
N LEU A 485 53.36 28.65 -38.19
CA LEU A 485 54.12 27.41 -38.05
C LEU A 485 53.78 26.41 -39.16
N TYR A 486 52.52 26.36 -39.61
CA TYR A 486 52.10 25.51 -40.72
C TYR A 486 52.62 25.98 -42.10
N GLN A 487 53.01 27.24 -42.26
CA GLN A 487 53.65 27.72 -43.49
C GLN A 487 55.18 27.54 -43.52
N TRP A 488 55.76 26.95 -42.46
CA TRP A 488 57.19 26.70 -42.35
C TRP A 488 57.58 25.21 -42.46
N ASP A 489 56.60 24.33 -42.67
CA ASP A 489 56.74 22.99 -43.25
C ASP A 489 56.13 23.00 -44.66
#